data_AF-A0AAE5WMD2-F1
#
_entry.id   AF-A0AAE5WMD2-F1
#
_cell.length_a   1.000
_cell.length_b   1.000
_cell.length_c   1.000
_cell.angle_alpha   90.00
_cell.angle_beta   90.00
_cell.angle_gamma   90.00
#
_symmetry.space_group_name_H-M   'P 1'
#
loop_
_entity.id
_entity.type
_entity.pdbx_description
1 polymer ?
#
loop_
_entity_poly.entity_id
_entity_poly.type
_entity_poly.pdbx_seq_one_letter_code
_entity_poly.pdbx_strand_id
1 'polypeptide(L)'
;MRVNVIIPVFNRLEHTRKVLDALRSQTIFDALTIVIVNDGSTDGTAGYLQSQSDVIEIQGDGNLWWGGAIEEGLKHVLPACRPDDYVLFLNNDTWFDDNFVETLVQASKENGGAAVGSVIHEEGRDPPLVSVGPKVNINRLAVWDLLSELSETEKRLPANQYRVDALSGRGTLYPAQLFRKYGGMRPHLLPHYMADYEIAMRFARAGVPLVVSSKAIIYSPPVYGNDASRFSWRKRLFGKRSSHNVFQRLIFYSLVGSPVQRFTAPLRMAYFMGRRGILGMLHARLRHFVVSFLKARQLSKVKSHGVSVGRDVVFYGTPLLQRHPESEISLGDRVVLCSDSRFTALALNHPVKIATIRAGSSITIGADSGISGATIVSAVQISIGSEVLMGANVAIFDTDFHPVRPEGRRHSDVEADVKTAPVHIGDNVFIGTNAVVLRGTEIGRDSVVAAGSIVRGKFPAGAIIAGNPAKVVGSAYGQVQDLPDLLTEDRHEDSDI
;
A
#
# COMPACT_ATOMS: atom_id res chain seq x y z
N MET A 1 40.99 19.85 -7.16
CA MET A 1 39.91 18.89 -6.90
C MET A 1 39.17 18.56 -8.18
N ARG A 2 39.18 17.30 -8.60
CA ARG A 2 38.31 16.71 -9.62
C ARG A 2 37.37 15.67 -9.00
N VAL A 3 36.25 15.41 -9.65
CA VAL A 3 35.35 14.30 -9.31
C VAL A 3 35.30 13.31 -10.46
N ASN A 4 35.82 12.12 -10.22
CA ASN A 4 35.86 11.04 -11.21
C ASN A 4 34.56 10.23 -11.09
N VAL A 5 33.65 10.43 -12.04
CA VAL A 5 32.34 9.78 -12.07
C VAL A 5 32.46 8.44 -12.79
N ILE A 6 32.04 7.35 -12.15
CA ILE A 6 32.07 6.00 -12.73
C ILE A 6 30.64 5.47 -12.81
N ILE A 7 30.19 5.13 -14.01
CA ILE A 7 28.84 4.61 -14.27
C ILE A 7 28.92 3.29 -15.03
N PRO A 8 28.55 2.17 -14.39
CA PRO A 8 28.30 0.91 -15.07
C PRO A 8 27.07 0.99 -15.97
N VAL A 9 27.19 0.52 -17.21
CA VAL A 9 26.12 0.55 -18.21
C VAL A 9 25.96 -0.82 -18.86
N PHE A 10 24.71 -1.28 -18.96
CA PHE A 10 24.31 -2.45 -19.74
C PHE A 10 22.92 -2.21 -20.31
N ASN A 11 22.86 -1.84 -21.59
CA ASN A 11 21.67 -1.34 -22.27
C ASN A 11 21.08 -0.10 -21.56
N ARG A 12 19.81 0.18 -21.85
CA ARG A 12 19.01 1.30 -21.34
C ARG A 12 19.52 2.65 -21.85
N LEU A 13 19.66 2.79 -23.17
CA LEU A 13 20.12 4.01 -23.84
C LEU A 13 19.48 5.30 -23.30
N GLU A 14 18.15 5.35 -23.17
CA GLU A 14 17.46 6.56 -22.72
C GLU A 14 17.80 6.96 -21.27
N HIS A 15 18.03 5.98 -20.40
CA HIS A 15 18.50 6.24 -19.04
C HIS A 15 19.94 6.77 -19.06
N THR A 16 20.81 6.17 -19.89
CA THR A 16 22.18 6.64 -20.09
C THR A 16 22.23 8.08 -20.64
N ARG A 17 21.33 8.46 -21.54
CA ARG A 17 21.18 9.86 -22.00
C ARG A 17 20.82 10.79 -20.84
N LYS A 18 19.75 10.44 -20.11
CA LYS A 18 19.23 11.23 -18.99
C LYS A 18 20.28 11.51 -17.91
N VAL A 19 21.08 10.51 -17.52
CA VAL A 19 22.13 10.70 -16.50
C VAL A 19 23.29 11.55 -17.02
N LEU A 20 23.66 11.42 -18.30
CA LEU A 20 24.73 12.25 -18.88
C LEU A 20 24.29 13.70 -19.00
N ASP A 21 23.05 13.96 -19.39
CA ASP A 21 22.50 15.31 -19.43
C ASP A 21 22.45 15.96 -18.03
N ALA A 22 22.09 15.19 -17.00
CA ALA A 22 22.14 15.65 -15.61
C ALA A 22 23.58 15.91 -15.09
N LEU A 23 24.59 15.18 -15.60
CA LEU A 23 25.99 15.47 -15.29
C LEU A 23 26.47 16.74 -15.97
N ARG A 24 26.06 16.96 -17.22
CA ARG A 24 26.40 18.16 -18.02
C ARG A 24 25.81 19.44 -17.43
N SER A 25 24.68 19.34 -16.75
CA SER A 25 24.07 20.48 -16.06
C SER A 25 24.69 20.78 -14.69
N GLN A 26 25.65 19.98 -14.20
CA GLN A 26 26.21 20.20 -12.87
C GLN A 26 26.97 21.54 -12.77
N THR A 27 26.79 22.24 -11.63
CA THR A 27 27.46 23.51 -11.32
C THR A 27 28.98 23.44 -11.38
N ILE A 28 29.54 22.23 -11.22
CA ILE A 28 30.97 21.94 -11.25
C ILE A 28 31.36 21.02 -12.42
N PHE A 29 30.64 21.07 -13.55
CA PHE A 29 30.87 20.22 -14.73
C PHE A 29 32.34 20.16 -15.17
N ASP A 30 33.04 21.30 -15.22
CA ASP A 30 34.45 21.39 -15.63
C ASP A 30 35.41 20.62 -14.71
N ALA A 31 34.98 20.30 -13.48
CA ALA A 31 35.74 19.49 -12.54
C ALA A 31 35.43 17.99 -12.64
N LEU A 32 34.49 17.58 -13.50
CA LEU A 32 34.08 16.19 -13.66
C LEU A 32 34.95 15.46 -14.68
N THR A 33 35.20 14.18 -14.41
CA THR A 33 35.72 13.23 -15.40
C THR A 33 34.72 12.09 -15.48
N ILE A 34 34.03 11.96 -16.61
CA ILE A 34 32.94 11.00 -16.77
C ILE A 34 33.50 9.72 -17.41
N VAL A 35 33.48 8.63 -16.65
CA VAL A 35 33.89 7.30 -17.10
C VAL A 35 32.68 6.37 -17.14
N ILE A 36 32.31 5.95 -18.35
CA ILE A 36 31.26 4.96 -18.56
C ILE A 36 31.92 3.59 -18.78
N VAL A 37 31.51 2.60 -17.98
CA VAL A 37 31.93 1.22 -18.18
C VAL A 37 30.78 0.47 -18.84
N ASN A 38 30.83 0.37 -20.17
CA ASN A 38 29.82 -0.27 -21.00
C ASN A 38 30.11 -1.78 -21.06
N ASP A 39 29.39 -2.56 -20.24
CA ASP A 39 29.60 -4.00 -20.09
C ASP A 39 28.83 -4.80 -21.17
N GLY A 40 29.00 -4.44 -22.44
CA GLY A 40 28.44 -5.20 -23.57
C GLY A 40 27.01 -4.84 -23.98
N SER A 41 26.67 -3.55 -24.06
CA SER A 41 25.33 -3.10 -24.50
C SER A 41 25.04 -3.41 -25.98
N THR A 42 23.78 -3.77 -26.28
CA THR A 42 23.29 -4.16 -27.61
C THR A 42 22.10 -3.33 -28.11
N ASP A 43 21.65 -2.32 -27.36
CA ASP A 43 20.48 -1.49 -27.66
C ASP A 43 20.81 -0.12 -28.30
N GLY A 44 21.99 -0.01 -28.93
CA GLY A 44 22.50 1.23 -29.50
C GLY A 44 23.27 2.12 -28.51
N THR A 45 23.34 1.77 -27.22
CA THR A 45 24.10 2.52 -26.22
C THR A 45 25.58 2.69 -26.58
N ALA A 46 26.24 1.65 -27.11
CA ALA A 46 27.65 1.73 -27.52
C ALA A 46 27.88 2.78 -28.62
N GLY A 47 27.03 2.79 -29.67
CA GLY A 47 27.15 3.77 -30.76
C GLY A 47 26.88 5.20 -30.28
N TYR A 48 25.94 5.37 -29.35
CA TYR A 48 25.72 6.67 -28.71
C TYR A 48 26.96 7.13 -27.93
N LEU A 49 27.54 6.29 -27.06
CA LEU A 49 28.71 6.66 -26.26
C LEU A 49 29.92 7.03 -27.12
N GLN A 50 30.17 6.32 -28.21
CA GLN A 50 31.25 6.64 -29.17
C GLN A 50 31.11 8.02 -29.81
N SER A 51 29.88 8.56 -29.88
CA SER A 51 29.63 9.91 -30.41
C SER A 51 29.81 11.03 -29.37
N GLN A 52 30.06 10.71 -28.10
CA GLN A 52 30.21 11.68 -27.01
C GLN A 52 31.69 11.95 -26.74
N SER A 53 32.14 13.19 -26.96
CA SER A 53 33.56 13.56 -26.77
C SER A 53 33.93 13.86 -25.31
N ASP A 54 32.93 14.11 -24.47
CA ASP A 54 33.04 14.46 -23.05
C ASP A 54 33.03 13.23 -22.12
N VAL A 55 33.00 12.03 -22.70
CA VAL A 55 32.90 10.75 -21.98
C VAL A 55 34.05 9.84 -22.33
N ILE A 56 34.62 9.19 -21.31
CA ILE A 56 35.58 8.09 -21.48
C ILE A 56 34.82 6.78 -21.39
N GLU A 57 34.77 6.03 -22.49
CA GLU A 57 34.14 4.71 -22.53
C GLU A 57 35.17 3.59 -22.29
N ILE A 58 34.88 2.70 -21.34
CA ILE A 58 35.59 1.44 -21.12
C ILE A 58 34.67 0.30 -21.54
N GLN A 59 35.13 -0.53 -22.48
CA GLN A 59 34.39 -1.68 -22.99
C GLN A 59 34.60 -2.91 -22.09
N GLY A 60 33.50 -3.47 -21.61
CA GLY A 60 33.46 -4.76 -20.91
C GLY A 60 33.07 -5.92 -21.82
N ASP A 61 33.08 -7.13 -21.25
CA ASP A 61 32.82 -8.39 -21.97
C ASP A 61 31.40 -8.93 -21.76
N GLY A 62 30.53 -8.21 -21.04
CA GLY A 62 29.20 -8.69 -20.66
C GLY A 62 29.13 -9.40 -19.31
N ASN A 63 30.27 -9.56 -18.64
CA ASN A 63 30.39 -10.36 -17.41
C ASN A 63 31.06 -9.62 -16.26
N LEU A 64 31.31 -8.31 -16.38
CA LEU A 64 31.87 -7.52 -15.28
C LEU A 64 30.87 -7.39 -14.13
N TRP A 65 29.58 -7.25 -14.45
CA TRP A 65 28.53 -6.87 -13.50
C TRP A 65 28.88 -5.56 -12.77
N TRP A 66 28.00 -5.09 -11.88
CA TRP A 66 28.19 -3.80 -11.22
C TRP A 66 29.55 -3.67 -10.49
N GLY A 67 29.93 -4.67 -9.69
CA GLY A 67 31.16 -4.63 -8.90
C GLY A 67 32.43 -4.72 -9.75
N GLY A 68 32.40 -5.44 -10.87
CA GLY A 68 33.52 -5.51 -11.81
C GLY A 68 33.63 -4.24 -12.65
N ALA A 69 32.50 -3.69 -13.09
CA ALA A 69 32.48 -2.46 -13.87
C ALA A 69 33.03 -1.28 -13.06
N ILE A 70 32.63 -1.14 -11.79
CA ILE A 70 33.21 -0.12 -10.89
C ILE A 70 34.72 -0.35 -10.72
N GLU A 71 35.18 -1.59 -10.58
CA GLU A 71 36.61 -1.89 -10.45
C GLU A 71 37.42 -1.47 -11.68
N GLU A 72 36.92 -1.74 -12.89
CA GLU A 72 37.58 -1.31 -14.12
C GLU A 72 37.63 0.22 -14.24
N GLY A 73 36.55 0.91 -13.87
CA GLY A 73 36.54 2.36 -13.77
C GLY A 73 37.56 2.88 -12.76
N LEU A 74 37.66 2.25 -11.58
CA LEU A 74 38.64 2.62 -10.55
C LEU A 74 40.08 2.45 -11.04
N LYS A 75 40.40 1.34 -11.70
CA LYS A 75 41.73 1.10 -12.28
C LYS A 75 42.11 2.17 -13.29
N HIS A 76 41.14 2.68 -14.05
CA HIS A 76 41.36 3.75 -15.00
C HIS A 76 41.64 5.10 -14.33
N VAL A 77 40.82 5.51 -13.35
CA VAL A 77 40.89 6.87 -12.79
C VAL A 77 41.94 7.03 -11.68
N LEU A 78 42.17 5.99 -10.86
CA LEU A 78 43.02 6.08 -9.67
C LEU A 78 44.48 6.42 -9.96
N PRO A 79 45.13 5.97 -11.05
CA PRO A 79 46.51 6.36 -11.35
C PRO A 79 46.67 7.88 -11.52
N ALA A 80 45.68 8.55 -12.09
CA ALA A 80 45.72 10.00 -12.36
C ALA A 80 45.20 10.86 -11.19
N CYS A 81 44.59 10.27 -10.16
CA CYS A 81 43.96 11.01 -9.07
C CYS A 81 44.97 11.79 -8.19
N ARG A 82 44.58 12.97 -7.72
CA ARG A 82 45.29 13.72 -6.67
C ARG A 82 44.71 13.40 -5.29
N PRO A 83 45.40 13.70 -4.18
CA PRO A 83 44.90 13.43 -2.83
C PRO A 83 43.55 14.09 -2.51
N ASP A 84 43.28 15.24 -3.12
CA ASP A 84 42.04 16.02 -2.97
C ASP A 84 40.95 15.63 -3.98
N ASP A 85 41.20 14.66 -4.87
CA ASP A 85 40.20 14.20 -5.84
C ASP A 85 39.19 13.24 -5.20
N TYR A 86 38.03 13.14 -5.82
CA TYR A 86 36.95 12.25 -5.41
C TYR A 86 36.62 11.23 -6.50
N VAL A 87 35.95 10.15 -6.10
CA VAL A 87 35.31 9.18 -6.99
C VAL A 87 33.83 9.14 -6.65
N LEU A 88 32.98 9.29 -7.67
CA LEU A 88 31.53 9.22 -7.56
C LEU A 88 31.02 7.96 -8.25
N PHE A 89 30.35 7.10 -7.49
CA PHE A 89 29.61 5.96 -8.04
C PHE A 89 28.19 6.36 -8.37
N LEU A 90 27.76 6.04 -9.58
CA LEU A 90 26.42 6.32 -10.08
C LEU A 90 25.86 5.11 -10.83
N ASN A 91 24.53 5.07 -10.89
CA ASN A 91 23.80 4.16 -11.75
C ASN A 91 23.34 4.90 -13.00
N ASN A 92 23.22 4.20 -14.13
CA ASN A 92 22.72 4.83 -15.34
C ASN A 92 21.21 5.16 -15.29
N ASP A 93 20.45 4.49 -14.43
CA ASP A 93 19.01 4.71 -14.24
C ASP A 93 18.69 5.80 -13.21
N THR A 94 19.53 6.84 -13.11
CA THR A 94 19.35 7.95 -12.16
C THR A 94 19.47 9.32 -12.80
N TRP A 95 18.87 10.31 -12.15
CA TRP A 95 19.04 11.73 -12.47
C TRP A 95 18.95 12.55 -11.17
N PHE A 96 19.39 13.80 -11.23
CA PHE A 96 19.56 14.66 -10.06
C PHE A 96 19.64 16.13 -10.49
N ASP A 97 19.53 17.04 -9.52
CA ASP A 97 19.55 18.49 -9.75
C ASP A 97 20.97 19.03 -9.99
N ASP A 98 21.09 20.23 -10.54
CA ASP A 98 22.34 20.83 -11.03
C ASP A 98 23.43 21.00 -9.95
N ASN A 99 23.08 21.05 -8.67
CA ASN A 99 24.03 21.21 -7.56
C ASN A 99 24.35 19.88 -6.84
N PHE A 100 23.93 18.74 -7.36
CA PHE A 100 24.03 17.44 -6.69
C PHE A 100 25.46 17.04 -6.34
N VAL A 101 26.39 17.08 -7.31
CA VAL A 101 27.77 16.64 -7.09
C VAL A 101 28.50 17.59 -6.15
N GLU A 102 28.27 18.91 -6.29
CA GLU A 102 28.81 19.92 -5.39
C GLU A 102 28.32 19.71 -3.95
N THR A 103 27.04 19.39 -3.78
CA THR A 103 26.43 19.10 -2.47
C THR A 103 27.10 17.89 -1.80
N LEU A 104 27.39 16.82 -2.54
CA LEU A 104 28.11 15.65 -2.01
C LEU A 104 29.54 16.01 -1.58
N VAL A 105 30.25 16.80 -2.38
CA VAL A 105 31.62 17.26 -2.07
C VAL A 105 31.62 18.12 -0.82
N GLN A 106 30.70 19.07 -0.71
CA GLN A 106 30.56 19.94 0.45
C GLN A 106 30.28 19.13 1.71
N ALA A 107 29.30 18.21 1.67
CA ALA A 107 28.99 17.33 2.79
C ALA A 107 30.20 16.46 3.20
N SER A 108 31.03 16.03 2.25
CA SER A 108 32.25 15.27 2.57
C SER A 108 33.25 16.13 3.34
N LYS A 109 33.50 17.36 2.88
CA LYS A 109 34.41 18.31 3.53
C LYS A 109 33.93 18.71 4.94
N GLU A 110 32.65 19.02 5.09
CA GLU A 110 32.03 19.35 6.38
C GLU A 110 32.15 18.22 7.40
N ASN A 111 32.23 16.97 6.95
CA ASN A 111 32.39 15.79 7.78
C ASN A 111 33.83 15.24 7.80
N GLY A 112 34.83 16.07 7.53
CA GLY A 112 36.25 15.70 7.68
C GLY A 112 36.73 14.68 6.65
N GLY A 113 36.21 14.72 5.42
CA GLY A 113 36.54 13.76 4.36
C GLY A 113 35.72 12.47 4.45
N ALA A 114 34.46 12.57 4.85
CA ALA A 114 33.54 11.43 4.91
C ALA A 114 33.28 10.84 3.51
N ALA A 115 32.90 9.57 3.47
CA ALA A 115 32.21 9.02 2.31
C ALA A 115 30.73 9.42 2.41
N VAL A 116 30.17 9.94 1.32
CA VAL A 116 28.85 10.59 1.33
C VAL A 116 27.93 9.96 0.29
N GLY A 117 26.78 9.47 0.74
CA GLY A 117 25.69 9.04 -0.13
C GLY A 117 24.59 10.10 -0.27
N SER A 118 23.66 9.82 -1.18
CA SER A 118 22.47 10.62 -1.46
C SER A 118 21.21 9.94 -0.91
N VAL A 119 20.17 10.74 -0.69
CA VAL A 119 18.81 10.21 -0.46
C VAL A 119 18.17 9.85 -1.79
N ILE A 120 17.35 8.80 -1.80
CA ILE A 120 16.73 8.31 -3.03
C ILE A 120 15.27 8.73 -3.05
N HIS A 121 14.89 9.42 -4.12
CA HIS A 121 13.50 9.73 -4.45
C HIS A 121 13.02 8.83 -5.59
N GLU A 122 11.79 8.34 -5.47
CA GLU A 122 11.14 7.52 -6.50
C GLU A 122 10.19 8.38 -7.35
N GLU A 123 10.34 8.30 -8.66
CA GLU A 123 9.48 8.98 -9.62
C GLU A 123 8.02 8.48 -9.51
N GLY A 124 7.07 9.42 -9.45
CA GLY A 124 5.64 9.11 -9.38
C GLY A 124 5.13 8.64 -8.02
N ARG A 125 5.97 8.66 -6.97
CA ARG A 125 5.57 8.32 -5.59
C ARG A 125 5.33 9.57 -4.75
N ASP A 126 4.32 9.54 -3.89
CA ASP A 126 4.04 10.58 -2.89
C ASP A 126 3.88 9.97 -1.47
N PRO A 127 4.74 10.33 -0.49
CA PRO A 127 5.93 11.16 -0.62
C PRO A 127 7.06 10.47 -1.40
N PRO A 128 7.94 11.21 -2.11
CA PRO A 128 8.91 10.63 -3.03
C PRO A 128 10.09 9.94 -2.34
N LEU A 129 10.40 10.27 -1.08
CA LEU A 129 11.55 9.73 -0.35
C LEU A 129 11.38 8.23 -0.06
N VAL A 130 12.29 7.41 -0.59
CA VAL A 130 12.27 5.94 -0.44
C VAL A 130 13.50 5.34 0.25
N SER A 131 14.59 6.10 0.38
CA SER A 131 15.79 5.65 1.09
C SER A 131 16.57 6.82 1.68
N VAL A 132 17.01 6.67 2.93
CA VAL A 132 18.02 7.55 3.57
C VAL A 132 19.29 6.79 3.94
N GLY A 133 19.45 5.58 3.39
CA GLY A 133 20.66 4.77 3.47
C GLY A 133 20.55 3.55 4.39
N PRO A 134 21.46 2.57 4.22
CA PRO A 134 21.34 1.26 4.83
C PRO A 134 21.84 1.19 6.28
N LYS A 135 21.12 0.41 7.09
CA LYS A 135 21.55 -0.12 8.38
C LYS A 135 21.85 -1.60 8.28
N VAL A 136 22.92 -2.05 8.94
CA VAL A 136 23.45 -3.40 8.80
C VAL A 136 23.62 -4.06 10.16
N ASN A 137 22.86 -5.13 10.41
CA ASN A 137 23.06 -5.98 11.57
C ASN A 137 23.76 -7.28 11.15
N ILE A 138 25.07 -7.34 11.40
CA ILE A 138 25.91 -8.50 11.09
C ILE A 138 25.47 -9.73 11.90
N ASN A 139 24.97 -9.54 13.12
CA ASN A 139 24.55 -10.67 13.97
C ASN A 139 23.26 -11.34 13.50
N ARG A 140 22.32 -10.54 12.98
CA ARG A 140 21.06 -11.02 12.43
C ARG A 140 21.10 -11.28 10.93
N LEU A 141 22.26 -11.03 10.29
CA LEU A 141 22.43 -11.09 8.85
C LEU A 141 21.31 -10.32 8.14
N ALA A 142 21.07 -9.09 8.60
CA ALA A 142 19.97 -8.25 8.15
C ALA A 142 20.50 -6.92 7.62
N VAL A 143 19.86 -6.43 6.57
CA VAL A 143 20.00 -5.07 6.06
C VAL A 143 18.60 -4.51 5.88
N TRP A 144 18.42 -3.26 6.26
CA TRP A 144 17.19 -2.50 6.05
C TRP A 144 17.55 -1.03 5.87
N ASP A 145 16.60 -0.22 5.44
CA ASP A 145 16.80 1.22 5.26
C ASP A 145 16.55 1.96 6.57
N LEU A 146 17.42 2.92 6.92
CA LEU A 146 17.26 3.77 8.09
C LEU A 146 15.92 4.53 8.05
N LEU A 147 15.36 4.79 6.86
CA LEU A 147 14.04 5.41 6.69
C LEU A 147 12.93 4.67 7.45
N SER A 148 13.05 3.34 7.59
CA SER A 148 12.08 2.53 8.33
C SER A 148 12.14 2.69 9.85
N GLU A 149 13.23 3.26 10.37
CA GLU A 149 13.37 3.60 11.80
C GLU A 149 12.92 5.03 12.11
N LEU A 150 12.80 5.90 11.11
CA LEU A 150 12.40 7.29 11.28
C LEU A 150 10.90 7.42 11.62
N SER A 151 10.57 8.36 12.50
CA SER A 151 9.19 8.76 12.77
C SER A 151 8.55 9.44 11.55
N GLU A 152 7.22 9.48 11.50
CA GLU A 152 6.50 10.20 10.42
C GLU A 152 6.85 11.69 10.37
N THR A 153 7.16 12.30 11.50
CA THR A 153 7.63 13.68 11.58
C THR A 153 9.00 13.84 10.92
N GLU A 154 9.95 12.96 11.22
CA GLU A 154 11.30 12.98 10.61
C GLU A 154 11.27 12.65 9.11
N LYS A 155 10.30 11.87 8.65
CA LYS A 155 10.11 11.63 7.20
C LYS A 155 9.62 12.87 6.46
N ARG A 156 8.77 13.69 7.11
CA ARG A 156 8.27 14.95 6.55
C ARG A 156 9.29 16.09 6.65
N LEU A 157 10.11 16.07 7.70
CA LEU A 157 11.15 17.06 7.97
C LEU A 157 12.49 16.33 8.17
N PRO A 158 13.12 15.86 7.08
CA PRO A 158 14.36 15.10 7.18
C PRO A 158 15.49 15.95 7.75
N ALA A 159 16.33 15.32 8.57
CA ALA A 159 17.56 15.93 9.05
C ALA A 159 18.49 16.24 7.87
N ASN A 160 19.38 17.22 8.01
CA ASN A 160 20.33 17.58 6.95
C ASN A 160 21.21 16.41 6.51
N GLN A 161 21.56 15.53 7.46
CA GLN A 161 22.47 14.42 7.23
C GLN A 161 22.15 13.24 8.16
N TYR A 162 22.41 12.02 7.69
CA TYR A 162 22.21 10.78 8.44
C TYR A 162 23.50 9.98 8.53
N ARG A 163 23.79 9.39 9.69
CA ARG A 163 24.87 8.40 9.85
C ARG A 163 24.34 7.00 9.56
N VAL A 164 25.02 6.28 8.69
CA VAL A 164 24.60 4.98 8.17
C VAL A 164 25.70 3.94 8.32
N ASP A 165 25.37 2.66 8.19
CA ASP A 165 26.34 1.57 8.38
C ASP A 165 27.03 1.19 7.06
N ALA A 166 26.42 1.52 5.92
CA ALA A 166 26.95 1.32 4.58
C ALA A 166 26.42 2.41 3.63
N LEU A 167 26.88 2.42 2.37
CA LEU A 167 26.40 3.37 1.35
C LEU A 167 26.04 2.60 0.08
N SER A 168 24.94 2.97 -0.56
CA SER A 168 24.52 2.37 -1.82
C SER A 168 25.36 2.90 -2.99
N GLY A 169 25.59 2.10 -4.03
CA GLY A 169 26.31 2.55 -5.23
C GLY A 169 25.60 3.62 -6.08
N ARG A 170 24.42 4.08 -5.65
CA ARG A 170 23.52 4.95 -6.41
C ARG A 170 23.68 6.40 -5.97
N GLY A 171 24.74 7.06 -6.43
CA GLY A 171 25.04 8.45 -6.06
C GLY A 171 25.80 8.52 -4.73
N THR A 172 26.99 7.91 -4.71
CA THR A 172 27.87 7.92 -3.53
C THR A 172 29.27 8.39 -3.89
N LEU A 173 29.73 9.40 -3.15
CA LEU A 173 31.02 10.05 -3.28
C LEU A 173 32.02 9.53 -2.24
N TYR A 174 33.23 9.22 -2.68
CA TYR A 174 34.34 8.80 -1.84
C TYR A 174 35.57 9.67 -2.12
N PRO A 175 36.34 10.09 -1.10
CA PRO A 175 37.68 10.61 -1.32
C PRO A 175 38.56 9.56 -2.03
N ALA A 176 39.21 9.92 -3.14
CA ALA A 176 39.92 8.97 -4.00
C ALA A 176 41.07 8.26 -3.26
N GLN A 177 41.68 8.94 -2.27
CA GLN A 177 42.74 8.38 -1.43
C GLN A 177 42.32 7.11 -0.65
N LEU A 178 41.02 6.92 -0.38
CA LEU A 178 40.54 5.74 0.34
C LEU A 178 40.80 4.45 -0.45
N PHE A 179 40.63 4.48 -1.76
CA PHE A 179 40.87 3.31 -2.62
C PHE A 179 42.35 2.97 -2.72
N ARG A 180 43.23 3.98 -2.75
CA ARG A 180 44.69 3.76 -2.72
C ARG A 180 45.15 3.10 -1.42
N LYS A 181 44.55 3.52 -0.29
CA LYS A 181 44.94 3.05 1.04
C LYS A 181 44.32 1.69 1.41
N TYR A 182 43.08 1.43 1.00
CA TYR A 182 42.30 0.28 1.48
C TYR A 182 41.82 -0.66 0.35
N GLY A 183 42.21 -0.39 -0.89
CA GLY A 183 41.89 -1.17 -2.08
C GLY A 183 40.55 -0.83 -2.74
N GLY A 184 40.41 -1.25 -4.00
CA GLY A 184 39.19 -1.12 -4.81
C GLY A 184 38.08 -2.10 -4.44
N MET A 185 37.28 -2.46 -5.43
CA MET A 185 36.23 -3.46 -5.33
C MET A 185 36.80 -4.88 -5.31
N ARG A 186 35.96 -5.87 -4.99
CA ARG A 186 36.34 -7.29 -4.96
C ARG A 186 35.41 -8.12 -5.85
N PRO A 187 35.43 -7.92 -7.18
CA PRO A 187 34.43 -8.52 -8.09
C PRO A 187 34.46 -10.04 -8.12
N HIS A 188 35.61 -10.67 -7.83
CA HIS A 188 35.74 -12.12 -7.71
C HIS A 188 34.97 -12.71 -6.51
N LEU A 189 34.69 -11.90 -5.48
CA LEU A 189 33.89 -12.31 -4.30
C LEU A 189 32.46 -11.79 -4.38
N LEU A 190 32.31 -10.51 -4.72
CA LEU A 190 31.05 -9.79 -4.79
C LEU A 190 30.94 -9.10 -6.15
N PRO A 191 30.54 -9.82 -7.21
CA PRO A 191 30.49 -9.27 -8.57
C PRO A 191 29.34 -8.26 -8.74
N HIS A 192 28.30 -8.32 -7.91
CA HIS A 192 27.10 -7.49 -8.09
C HIS A 192 26.57 -6.98 -6.74
N TYR A 193 25.61 -7.66 -6.12
CA TYR A 193 25.02 -7.22 -4.85
C TYR A 193 26.00 -7.25 -3.68
N MET A 194 25.80 -6.32 -2.74
CA MET A 194 26.59 -6.11 -1.52
C MET A 194 28.03 -5.61 -1.75
N ALA A 195 28.45 -5.40 -3.01
CA ALA A 195 29.78 -4.94 -3.33
C ALA A 195 30.02 -3.49 -2.85
N ASP A 196 29.03 -2.61 -3.07
CA ASP A 196 28.96 -1.25 -2.56
C ASP A 196 28.96 -1.19 -1.02
N TYR A 197 28.20 -2.08 -0.39
CA TYR A 197 28.15 -2.13 1.07
C TYR A 197 29.46 -2.62 1.68
N GLU A 198 30.11 -3.60 1.05
CA GLU A 198 31.41 -4.11 1.53
C GLU A 198 32.46 -3.02 1.55
N ILE A 199 32.59 -2.25 0.46
CA ILE A 199 33.61 -1.21 0.36
C ILE A 199 33.33 -0.05 1.33
N ALA A 200 32.07 0.38 1.45
CA ALA A 200 31.68 1.40 2.42
C ALA A 200 31.99 0.96 3.86
N MET A 201 31.58 -0.25 4.25
CA MET A 201 31.84 -0.79 5.58
C MET A 201 33.34 -1.01 5.85
N ARG A 202 34.11 -1.35 4.83
CA ARG A 202 35.57 -1.49 4.93
C ARG A 202 36.23 -0.15 5.23
N PHE A 203 35.81 0.93 4.57
CA PHE A 203 36.28 2.28 4.90
C PHE A 203 35.80 2.73 6.28
N ALA A 204 34.56 2.42 6.66
CA ALA A 204 34.02 2.72 7.99
C ALA A 204 34.83 2.07 9.11
N ARG A 205 35.20 0.80 8.95
CA ARG A 205 36.08 0.07 9.87
C ARG A 205 37.47 0.68 9.98
N ALA A 206 37.91 1.42 8.96
CA ALA A 206 39.17 2.15 8.98
C ALA A 206 39.05 3.56 9.58
N GLY A 207 37.89 3.92 10.13
CA GLY A 207 37.62 5.19 10.80
C GLY A 207 36.99 6.26 9.91
N VAL A 208 36.64 5.95 8.66
CA VAL A 208 36.01 6.92 7.74
C VAL A 208 34.52 7.09 8.10
N PRO A 209 34.03 8.30 8.35
CA PRO A 209 32.60 8.51 8.55
C PRO A 209 31.81 8.18 7.28
N LEU A 210 30.68 7.48 7.44
CA LEU A 210 29.70 7.28 6.37
C LEU A 210 28.47 8.14 6.66
N VAL A 211 28.14 9.01 5.71
CA VAL A 211 27.07 9.99 5.85
C VAL A 211 26.17 9.94 4.62
N VAL A 212 24.86 10.13 4.79
CA VAL A 212 23.94 10.42 3.69
C VAL A 212 23.47 11.86 3.84
N SER A 213 23.61 12.66 2.79
CA SER A 213 23.12 14.05 2.76
C SER A 213 21.69 14.09 2.24
N SER A 214 20.76 14.67 3.00
CA SER A 214 19.37 14.85 2.53
C SER A 214 19.21 15.95 1.49
N LYS A 215 20.23 16.82 1.35
CA LYS A 215 20.31 17.82 0.28
C LYS A 215 20.78 17.24 -1.05
N ALA A 216 21.49 16.11 -1.03
CA ALA A 216 21.89 15.40 -2.23
C ALA A 216 20.78 14.41 -2.60
N ILE A 217 19.86 14.84 -3.45
CA ILE A 217 18.70 14.05 -3.87
C ILE A 217 19.03 13.38 -5.21
N ILE A 218 18.88 12.05 -5.25
CA ILE A 218 18.93 11.28 -6.49
C ILE A 218 17.56 10.70 -6.80
N TYR A 219 17.10 10.88 -8.03
CA TYR A 219 15.83 10.35 -8.50
C TYR A 219 16.03 9.02 -9.24
N SER A 220 15.08 8.11 -9.06
CA SER A 220 15.07 6.76 -9.64
C SER A 220 13.69 6.42 -10.19
N PRO A 221 13.59 5.60 -11.26
CA PRO A 221 12.31 5.11 -11.75
C PRO A 221 11.61 4.16 -10.74
N PRO A 222 10.28 3.94 -10.86
CA PRO A 222 9.46 3.14 -9.93
C PRO A 222 9.89 1.67 -9.79
N VAL A 223 10.61 1.14 -10.77
CA VAL A 223 11.16 -0.22 -10.70
C VAL A 223 12.43 -0.19 -9.85
N TYR A 224 12.23 -0.13 -8.54
CA TYR A 224 13.30 -0.14 -7.54
C TYR A 224 13.99 -1.51 -7.50
N GLY A 225 15.16 -1.60 -8.14
CA GLY A 225 15.96 -2.83 -8.18
C GLY A 225 15.38 -3.91 -9.12
N ASN A 226 16.14 -4.98 -9.32
CA ASN A 226 15.68 -6.09 -10.17
C ASN A 226 14.43 -6.72 -9.55
N ASP A 227 13.29 -6.62 -10.23
CA ASP A 227 12.05 -7.29 -9.86
C ASP A 227 12.28 -8.82 -9.78
N ALA A 228 12.51 -9.29 -8.56
CA ALA A 228 12.71 -10.70 -8.24
C ALA A 228 11.38 -11.42 -7.97
N SER A 229 10.23 -10.75 -8.09
CA SER A 229 8.90 -11.36 -7.86
C SER A 229 8.63 -12.51 -8.83
N ARG A 230 9.21 -12.44 -10.03
CA ARG A 230 9.11 -13.46 -11.09
C ARG A 230 10.20 -14.54 -11.03
N PHE A 231 11.12 -14.48 -10.05
CA PHE A 231 12.18 -15.49 -9.96
C PHE A 231 11.69 -16.78 -9.32
N SER A 232 12.03 -17.92 -9.93
CA SER A 232 11.91 -19.21 -9.26
C SER A 232 12.72 -19.22 -7.95
N TRP A 233 12.33 -20.05 -6.98
CA TRP A 233 13.03 -20.12 -5.69
C TRP A 233 14.53 -20.38 -5.85
N ARG A 234 14.93 -21.21 -6.83
CA ARG A 234 16.34 -21.46 -7.19
C ARG A 234 17.04 -20.19 -7.67
N LYS A 235 16.43 -19.47 -8.63
CA LYS A 235 17.00 -18.23 -9.17
C LYS A 235 17.08 -17.14 -8.11
N ARG A 236 16.13 -17.10 -7.16
CA ARG A 236 16.16 -16.18 -6.02
C ARG A 236 17.28 -16.49 -5.02
N LEU A 237 17.58 -17.76 -4.74
CA LEU A 237 18.62 -18.13 -3.77
C LEU A 237 20.04 -18.20 -4.36
N PHE A 238 20.17 -18.43 -5.67
CA PHE A 238 21.48 -18.73 -6.28
C PHE A 238 21.80 -17.87 -7.51
N GLY A 239 20.85 -17.09 -8.03
CA GLY A 239 21.09 -16.22 -9.19
C GLY A 239 21.99 -15.04 -8.84
N LYS A 240 22.93 -14.69 -9.72
CA LYS A 240 23.79 -13.50 -9.56
C LYS A 240 22.99 -12.18 -9.56
N ARG A 241 21.85 -12.14 -10.26
CA ARG A 241 20.88 -11.03 -10.29
C ARG A 241 19.94 -10.98 -9.09
N SER A 242 20.11 -11.86 -8.10
CA SER A 242 19.28 -11.85 -6.90
C SER A 242 20.00 -11.21 -5.72
N SER A 243 19.38 -10.18 -5.15
CA SER A 243 19.79 -9.60 -3.85
C SER A 243 19.67 -10.59 -2.69
N HIS A 244 18.96 -11.70 -2.90
CA HIS A 244 18.78 -12.77 -1.91
C HIS A 244 19.74 -13.95 -2.10
N ASN A 245 20.76 -13.81 -2.96
CA ASN A 245 21.73 -14.86 -3.21
C ASN A 245 22.44 -15.27 -1.91
N VAL A 246 22.28 -16.52 -1.51
CA VAL A 246 22.74 -17.02 -0.20
C VAL A 246 24.26 -16.99 -0.11
N PHE A 247 24.95 -17.38 -1.19
CA PHE A 247 26.41 -17.41 -1.22
C PHE A 247 27.01 -16.01 -1.19
N GLN A 248 26.49 -15.08 -2.00
CA GLN A 248 26.96 -13.69 -2.00
C GLN A 248 26.73 -13.02 -0.64
N ARG A 249 25.57 -13.25 -0.01
CA ARG A 249 25.30 -12.74 1.34
C ARG A 249 26.24 -13.37 2.38
N LEU A 250 26.50 -14.68 2.30
CA LEU A 250 27.42 -15.35 3.20
C LEU A 250 28.84 -14.80 3.05
N ILE A 251 29.30 -14.59 1.82
CA ILE A 251 30.59 -13.96 1.50
C ILE A 251 30.63 -12.54 2.10
N PHE A 252 29.62 -11.71 1.83
CA PHE A 252 29.52 -10.36 2.37
C PHE A 252 29.66 -10.33 3.90
N TYR A 253 28.81 -11.08 4.62
CA TYR A 253 28.87 -11.11 6.08
C TYR A 253 30.18 -11.71 6.63
N SER A 254 30.82 -12.59 5.86
CA SER A 254 32.15 -13.10 6.19
C SER A 254 33.23 -12.02 6.04
N LEU A 255 33.13 -11.16 5.02
CA LEU A 255 34.09 -10.08 4.78
C LEU A 255 33.97 -8.96 5.82
N VAL A 256 32.74 -8.57 6.18
CA VAL A 256 32.52 -7.42 7.07
C VAL A 256 32.49 -7.79 8.57
N GLY A 257 32.23 -9.05 8.91
CA GLY A 257 32.14 -9.52 10.30
C GLY A 257 33.49 -9.79 10.98
N SER A 258 33.46 -9.83 12.31
CA SER A 258 34.57 -10.32 13.15
C SER A 258 34.86 -11.82 12.90
N PRO A 259 36.01 -12.35 13.34
CA PRO A 259 36.32 -13.78 13.18
C PRO A 259 35.21 -14.72 13.68
N VAL A 260 34.64 -14.42 14.85
CA VAL A 260 33.51 -15.19 15.42
C VAL A 260 32.26 -15.06 14.56
N GLN A 261 31.95 -13.86 14.08
CA GLN A 261 30.79 -13.62 13.22
C GLN A 261 30.93 -14.33 11.86
N ARG A 262 32.14 -14.38 11.30
CA ARG A 262 32.46 -15.11 10.07
C ARG A 262 32.26 -16.61 10.26
N PHE A 263 32.84 -17.18 11.30
CA PHE A 263 32.72 -18.61 11.59
C PHE A 263 31.26 -19.04 11.82
N THR A 264 30.47 -18.19 12.49
CA THR A 264 29.06 -18.49 12.80
C THR A 264 28.07 -18.08 11.70
N ALA A 265 28.51 -17.42 10.62
CA ALA A 265 27.62 -16.91 9.58
C ALA A 265 26.78 -18.00 8.87
N PRO A 266 27.32 -19.18 8.50
CA PRO A 266 26.52 -20.23 7.88
C PRO A 266 25.38 -20.72 8.78
N LEU A 267 25.66 -20.97 10.05
CA LEU A 267 24.67 -21.44 11.04
C LEU A 267 23.58 -20.40 11.28
N ARG A 268 23.96 -19.13 11.43
CA ARG A 268 23.00 -18.02 11.60
C ARG A 268 22.15 -17.83 10.36
N MET A 269 22.72 -17.97 9.16
CA MET A 269 21.99 -17.87 7.90
C MET A 269 20.92 -18.96 7.81
N ALA A 270 21.28 -20.21 8.12
CA ALA A 270 20.34 -21.33 8.16
C ALA A 270 19.21 -21.08 9.18
N TYR A 271 19.54 -20.63 10.39
CA TYR A 271 18.58 -20.31 11.44
C TYR A 271 17.57 -19.22 11.02
N PHE A 272 18.05 -18.07 10.54
CA PHE A 272 17.17 -16.94 10.20
C PHE A 272 16.38 -17.18 8.91
N MET A 273 16.92 -17.92 7.93
CA MET A 273 16.19 -18.32 6.74
C MET A 273 15.09 -19.34 7.06
N GLY A 274 15.38 -20.35 7.89
CA GLY A 274 14.41 -21.35 8.33
C GLY A 274 13.25 -20.74 9.13
N ARG A 275 13.56 -19.82 10.05
CA ARG A 275 12.56 -19.12 10.86
C ARG A 275 11.62 -18.24 10.01
N ARG A 276 12.12 -17.55 8.98
CA ARG A 276 11.28 -16.72 8.08
C ARG A 276 10.37 -17.58 7.18
N GLY A 277 10.84 -18.73 6.70
CA GLY A 277 10.03 -19.62 5.86
C GLY A 277 8.91 -20.35 6.62
N ILE A 278 9.22 -20.88 7.81
CA ILE A 278 8.27 -21.64 8.63
C ILE A 278 7.18 -20.72 9.18
N LEU A 279 7.57 -19.56 9.73
CA LEU A 279 6.63 -18.63 10.35
C LEU A 279 5.66 -18.04 9.33
N GLY A 280 6.12 -17.69 8.12
CA GLY A 280 5.27 -17.16 7.05
C GLY A 280 4.23 -18.16 6.53
N MET A 281 4.61 -19.42 6.32
CA MET A 281 3.67 -20.46 5.87
C MET A 281 2.67 -20.86 6.95
N LEU A 282 3.10 -20.97 8.21
CA LEU A 282 2.19 -21.31 9.31
C LEU A 282 1.13 -20.23 9.51
N HIS A 283 1.51 -18.95 9.47
CA HIS A 283 0.58 -17.84 9.63
C HIS A 283 -0.46 -17.78 8.51
N ALA A 284 -0.07 -17.99 7.26
CA ALA A 284 -1.00 -17.97 6.13
C ALA A 284 -2.02 -19.12 6.20
N ARG A 285 -1.56 -20.35 6.49
CA ARG A 285 -2.43 -21.53 6.61
C ARG A 285 -3.35 -21.45 7.81
N LEU A 286 -2.84 -21.00 8.97
CA LEU A 286 -3.63 -20.83 10.18
C LEU A 286 -4.70 -19.75 9.99
N ARG A 287 -4.34 -18.61 9.39
CA ARG A 287 -5.30 -17.54 9.08
C ARG A 287 -6.41 -18.03 8.15
N HIS A 288 -6.06 -18.75 7.09
CA HIS A 288 -7.05 -19.30 6.16
C HIS A 288 -7.97 -20.31 6.85
N PHE A 289 -7.40 -21.22 7.64
CA PHE A 289 -8.18 -22.20 8.42
C PHE A 289 -9.13 -21.52 9.40
N VAL A 290 -8.66 -20.54 10.17
CA VAL A 290 -9.48 -19.80 11.15
C VAL A 290 -10.61 -19.04 10.45
N VAL A 291 -10.35 -18.36 9.34
CA VAL A 291 -11.39 -17.65 8.58
C VAL A 291 -12.43 -18.62 8.03
N SER A 292 -12.00 -19.74 7.42
CA SER A 292 -12.91 -20.77 6.91
C SER A 292 -13.75 -21.41 8.03
N PHE A 293 -13.14 -21.68 9.18
CA PHE A 293 -13.81 -22.24 10.34
C PHE A 293 -14.86 -21.29 10.93
N LEU A 294 -14.53 -19.99 11.07
CA LEU A 294 -15.46 -18.97 11.54
C LEU A 294 -16.65 -18.79 10.56
N LYS A 295 -16.38 -18.78 9.24
CA LYS A 295 -17.42 -18.73 8.21
C LYS A 295 -18.36 -19.93 8.30
N ALA A 296 -17.80 -21.14 8.42
CA ALA A 296 -18.58 -22.38 8.55
C ALA A 296 -19.45 -22.37 9.83
N ARG A 297 -18.88 -21.96 10.97
CA ARG A 297 -19.62 -21.88 12.24
C ARG A 297 -20.79 -20.91 12.17
N GLN A 298 -20.60 -19.74 11.55
CA GLN A 298 -21.67 -18.75 11.39
C GLN A 298 -22.76 -19.25 10.45
N LEU A 299 -22.39 -19.85 9.32
CA LEU A 299 -23.35 -20.44 8.39
C LEU A 299 -24.18 -21.54 9.07
N SER A 300 -23.55 -22.42 9.84
CA SER A 300 -24.25 -23.46 10.61
C SER A 300 -25.21 -22.87 11.63
N LYS A 301 -24.82 -21.79 12.33
CA LYS A 301 -25.70 -21.09 13.27
C LYS A 301 -26.91 -20.46 12.57
N VAL A 302 -26.74 -19.83 11.41
CA VAL A 302 -27.85 -19.23 10.66
C VAL A 302 -28.81 -20.31 10.17
N LYS A 303 -28.28 -21.40 9.57
CA LYS A 303 -29.09 -22.54 9.12
C LYS A 303 -29.82 -23.25 10.26
N SER A 304 -29.22 -23.34 11.45
CA SER A 304 -29.89 -23.95 12.62
C SER A 304 -31.11 -23.16 13.11
N HIS A 305 -31.24 -21.88 12.71
CA HIS A 305 -32.46 -21.09 12.97
C HIS A 305 -33.53 -21.29 11.89
N GLY A 306 -33.33 -22.19 10.92
CA GLY A 306 -34.27 -22.45 9.82
C GLY A 306 -34.23 -21.39 8.71
N VAL A 307 -33.14 -20.63 8.60
CA VAL A 307 -32.94 -19.63 7.55
C VAL A 307 -32.42 -20.31 6.27
N SER A 308 -33.05 -20.03 5.13
CA SER A 308 -32.53 -20.43 3.82
C SER A 308 -31.37 -19.49 3.42
N VAL A 309 -30.23 -20.05 3.03
CA VAL A 309 -29.01 -19.28 2.73
C VAL A 309 -28.45 -19.69 1.39
N GLY A 310 -28.31 -18.72 0.48
CA GLY A 310 -27.69 -18.86 -0.83
C GLY A 310 -26.19 -19.13 -0.79
N ARG A 311 -25.59 -19.14 -1.98
CA ARG A 311 -24.15 -19.36 -2.18
C ARG A 311 -23.37 -18.12 -1.79
N ASP A 312 -22.18 -18.33 -1.25
CA ASP A 312 -21.20 -17.26 -0.97
C ASP A 312 -21.70 -16.09 -0.10
N VAL A 313 -22.69 -16.33 0.76
CA VAL A 313 -23.11 -15.37 1.78
C VAL A 313 -21.96 -15.11 2.77
N VAL A 314 -21.75 -13.83 3.10
CA VAL A 314 -20.68 -13.36 3.98
C VAL A 314 -21.27 -12.73 5.24
N PHE A 315 -20.72 -13.10 6.39
CA PHE A 315 -21.09 -12.54 7.68
C PHE A 315 -19.85 -11.91 8.32
N TYR A 316 -19.90 -10.61 8.60
CA TYR A 316 -18.91 -9.93 9.45
C TYR A 316 -19.50 -9.78 10.85
N GLY A 317 -19.04 -10.57 11.82
CA GLY A 317 -19.73 -10.67 13.12
C GLY A 317 -20.97 -11.57 13.06
N THR A 318 -21.70 -11.67 14.17
CA THR A 318 -22.83 -12.62 14.30
C THR A 318 -24.16 -11.87 14.26
N PRO A 319 -25.06 -12.15 13.29
CA PRO A 319 -26.39 -11.53 13.29
C PRO A 319 -27.26 -12.08 14.43
N LEU A 320 -28.25 -11.29 14.83
CA LEU A 320 -29.29 -11.65 15.77
C LEU A 320 -30.50 -12.16 14.99
N LEU A 321 -30.86 -13.43 15.18
CA LEU A 321 -31.94 -14.08 14.45
C LEU A 321 -33.07 -14.48 15.40
N GLN A 322 -34.30 -14.15 15.03
CA GLN A 322 -35.52 -14.62 15.67
C GLN A 322 -36.47 -15.11 14.59
N ARG A 323 -36.84 -16.38 14.61
CA ARG A 323 -37.74 -16.95 13.59
C ARG A 323 -38.96 -17.57 14.26
N HIS A 324 -40.15 -17.12 13.88
CA HIS A 324 -41.37 -17.83 14.23
C HIS A 324 -41.33 -19.25 13.59
N PRO A 325 -41.80 -20.32 14.26
CA PRO A 325 -41.66 -21.67 13.70
C PRO A 325 -42.28 -21.84 12.31
N GLU A 326 -43.41 -21.18 12.06
CA GLU A 326 -44.19 -21.20 10.81
C GLU A 326 -43.91 -19.99 9.90
N SER A 327 -42.73 -19.37 10.01
CA SER A 327 -42.31 -18.27 9.14
C SER A 327 -41.07 -18.61 8.31
N GLU A 328 -40.79 -17.79 7.30
CA GLU A 328 -39.66 -17.99 6.40
C GLU A 328 -38.68 -16.82 6.44
N ILE A 329 -37.39 -17.12 6.40
CA ILE A 329 -36.33 -16.14 6.20
C ILE A 329 -35.39 -16.70 5.13
N SER A 330 -35.16 -15.94 4.05
CA SER A 330 -34.29 -16.33 2.95
C SER A 330 -33.25 -15.25 2.63
N LEU A 331 -32.00 -15.68 2.44
CA LEU A 331 -30.88 -14.87 1.99
C LEU A 331 -30.43 -15.38 0.63
N GLY A 332 -30.39 -14.49 -0.37
CA GLY A 332 -29.91 -14.79 -1.71
C GLY A 332 -28.40 -15.02 -1.78
N ASP A 333 -27.92 -15.31 -2.97
CA ASP A 333 -26.49 -15.51 -3.23
C ASP A 333 -25.70 -14.22 -2.97
N ARG A 334 -24.48 -14.33 -2.42
CA ARG A 334 -23.53 -13.22 -2.22
C ARG A 334 -24.05 -12.08 -1.34
N VAL A 335 -25.09 -12.31 -0.54
CA VAL A 335 -25.53 -11.36 0.49
C VAL A 335 -24.41 -11.14 1.52
N VAL A 336 -24.20 -9.88 1.91
CA VAL A 336 -23.22 -9.48 2.92
C VAL A 336 -23.95 -8.88 4.12
N LEU A 337 -23.81 -9.50 5.29
CA LEU A 337 -24.32 -8.98 6.56
C LEU A 337 -23.16 -8.51 7.45
N CYS A 338 -23.08 -7.21 7.71
CA CYS A 338 -22.08 -6.59 8.57
C CYS A 338 -22.67 -6.25 9.94
N SER A 339 -22.29 -7.05 10.94
CA SER A 339 -22.73 -7.00 12.35
C SER A 339 -21.60 -6.57 13.30
N ASP A 340 -20.48 -6.08 12.79
CA ASP A 340 -19.30 -5.72 13.58
C ASP A 340 -18.63 -4.45 13.02
N SER A 341 -18.58 -3.40 13.84
CA SER A 341 -18.07 -2.07 13.50
C SER A 341 -16.61 -2.05 13.04
N ARG A 342 -15.83 -3.11 13.27
CA ARG A 342 -14.44 -3.21 12.78
C ARG A 342 -14.35 -3.38 11.26
N PHE A 343 -15.46 -3.76 10.60
CA PHE A 343 -15.51 -4.06 9.17
C PHE A 343 -16.30 -3.03 8.35
N THR A 344 -16.63 -1.89 8.96
CA THR A 344 -17.32 -0.77 8.30
C THR A 344 -16.77 0.55 8.82
N ALA A 345 -16.70 1.56 7.97
CA ALA A 345 -16.30 2.91 8.38
C ALA A 345 -17.37 3.58 9.27
N LEU A 346 -18.60 3.06 9.25
CA LEU A 346 -19.72 3.54 10.05
C LEU A 346 -19.81 2.73 11.35
N ALA A 347 -19.83 3.39 12.50
CA ALA A 347 -20.09 2.70 13.77
C ALA A 347 -21.52 2.11 13.79
N LEU A 348 -21.63 0.81 14.07
CA LEU A 348 -22.92 0.13 14.24
C LEU A 348 -23.44 0.34 15.66
N ASN A 349 -24.73 0.62 15.81
CA ASN A 349 -25.37 0.65 17.12
C ASN A 349 -25.67 -0.75 17.66
N HIS A 350 -25.88 -1.73 16.77
CA HIS A 350 -26.11 -3.14 17.09
C HIS A 350 -25.75 -4.06 15.90
N PRO A 351 -25.59 -5.38 16.11
CA PRO A 351 -25.50 -6.38 15.05
C PRO A 351 -26.73 -6.36 14.12
N VAL A 352 -26.61 -6.87 12.89
CA VAL A 352 -27.79 -7.06 12.03
C VAL A 352 -28.81 -7.93 12.75
N LYS A 353 -30.05 -7.46 12.88
CA LYS A 353 -31.18 -8.19 13.45
C LYS A 353 -32.19 -8.52 12.35
N ILE A 354 -32.52 -9.80 12.20
CA ILE A 354 -33.57 -10.27 11.29
C ILE A 354 -34.58 -11.08 12.10
N ALA A 355 -35.84 -10.65 12.11
CA ALA A 355 -36.87 -11.28 12.91
C ALA A 355 -38.18 -11.49 12.15
N THR A 356 -38.74 -12.68 12.21
CA THR A 356 -40.14 -12.96 11.84
C THR A 356 -40.92 -13.28 13.12
N ILE A 357 -42.06 -12.61 13.33
CA ILE A 357 -42.74 -12.59 14.64
C ILE A 357 -44.16 -13.19 14.63
N ARG A 358 -44.71 -13.57 13.46
CA ARG A 358 -46.01 -14.23 13.33
C ARG A 358 -45.95 -15.45 12.42
N ALA A 359 -46.92 -16.36 12.57
CA ALA A 359 -47.14 -17.45 11.63
C ALA A 359 -47.38 -16.92 10.20
N GLY A 360 -46.80 -17.58 9.20
CA GLY A 360 -46.89 -17.18 7.80
C GLY A 360 -46.09 -15.94 7.40
N SER A 361 -45.39 -15.28 8.34
CA SER A 361 -44.57 -14.11 8.01
C SER A 361 -43.33 -14.50 7.21
N SER A 362 -42.82 -13.58 6.37
CA SER A 362 -41.63 -13.87 5.55
C SER A 362 -40.69 -12.69 5.38
N ILE A 363 -39.39 -12.97 5.36
CA ILE A 363 -38.34 -12.01 4.96
C ILE A 363 -37.53 -12.62 3.83
N THR A 364 -37.42 -11.92 2.70
CA THR A 364 -36.55 -12.30 1.59
C THR A 364 -35.56 -11.18 1.31
N ILE A 365 -34.27 -11.51 1.21
CA ILE A 365 -33.19 -10.59 0.84
C ILE A 365 -32.53 -11.11 -0.44
N GLY A 366 -32.65 -10.34 -1.53
CA GLY A 366 -32.12 -10.70 -2.84
C GLY A 366 -30.60 -10.76 -2.89
N ALA A 367 -30.10 -11.39 -3.96
CA ALA A 367 -28.67 -11.60 -4.17
C ALA A 367 -27.90 -10.28 -4.24
N ASP A 368 -26.60 -10.32 -3.92
CA ASP A 368 -25.68 -9.18 -4.02
C ASP A 368 -26.04 -7.97 -3.15
N SER A 369 -26.90 -8.16 -2.13
CA SER A 369 -27.27 -7.10 -1.19
C SER A 369 -26.28 -6.96 -0.04
N GLY A 370 -25.96 -5.73 0.33
CA GLY A 370 -25.04 -5.38 1.42
C GLY A 370 -25.75 -4.64 2.55
N ILE A 371 -25.69 -5.18 3.78
CA ILE A 371 -26.46 -4.67 4.92
C ILE A 371 -25.54 -4.47 6.13
N SER A 372 -25.51 -3.24 6.66
CA SER A 372 -24.73 -2.88 7.85
C SER A 372 -25.62 -2.58 9.05
N GLY A 373 -25.57 -3.40 10.09
CA GLY A 373 -26.26 -3.14 11.37
C GLY A 373 -27.77 -2.92 11.30
N ALA A 374 -28.45 -3.38 10.25
CA ALA A 374 -29.89 -3.12 10.09
C ALA A 374 -30.77 -3.93 11.06
N THR A 375 -31.96 -3.42 11.37
CA THR A 375 -33.04 -4.16 12.05
C THR A 375 -34.19 -4.40 11.07
N ILE A 376 -34.48 -5.65 10.76
CA ILE A 376 -35.55 -6.04 9.83
C ILE A 376 -36.51 -6.95 10.59
N VAL A 377 -37.76 -6.51 10.77
CA VAL A 377 -38.77 -7.28 11.53
C VAL A 377 -40.07 -7.39 10.75
N SER A 378 -40.46 -8.63 10.47
CA SER A 378 -41.67 -8.97 9.71
C SER A 378 -42.73 -9.67 10.56
N ALA A 379 -43.96 -9.20 10.45
CA ALA A 379 -45.19 -9.80 10.92
C ALA A 379 -46.06 -10.33 9.76
N VAL A 380 -45.79 -9.92 8.51
CA VAL A 380 -46.49 -10.41 7.31
C VAL A 380 -45.49 -10.70 6.18
N GLN A 381 -44.86 -9.68 5.59
CA GLN A 381 -43.92 -9.87 4.50
C GLN A 381 -43.02 -8.65 4.32
N ILE A 382 -41.71 -8.90 4.28
CA ILE A 382 -40.69 -7.94 3.83
C ILE A 382 -39.92 -8.58 2.68
N SER A 383 -39.97 -7.94 1.51
CA SER A 383 -39.21 -8.34 0.33
C SER A 383 -38.20 -7.26 -0.04
N ILE A 384 -36.93 -7.64 -0.07
CA ILE A 384 -35.80 -6.80 -0.47
C ILE A 384 -35.22 -7.42 -1.74
N GLY A 385 -35.15 -6.62 -2.81
CA GLY A 385 -34.62 -7.02 -4.10
C GLY A 385 -33.13 -7.35 -4.08
N SER A 386 -32.58 -7.58 -5.27
CA SER A 386 -31.16 -7.79 -5.50
C SER A 386 -30.38 -6.48 -5.55
N GLU A 387 -29.07 -6.54 -5.28
CA GLU A 387 -28.15 -5.39 -5.36
C GLU A 387 -28.54 -4.23 -4.43
N VAL A 388 -29.29 -4.50 -3.36
CA VAL A 388 -29.70 -3.47 -2.40
C VAL A 388 -28.57 -3.16 -1.43
N LEU A 389 -28.25 -1.87 -1.27
CA LEU A 389 -27.27 -1.40 -0.30
C LEU A 389 -27.96 -0.67 0.83
N MET A 390 -27.74 -1.11 2.07
CA MET A 390 -28.24 -0.46 3.27
C MET A 390 -27.08 0.08 4.10
N GLY A 391 -27.07 1.40 4.29
CA GLY A 391 -26.20 2.06 5.24
C GLY A 391 -26.43 1.58 6.67
N ALA A 392 -25.54 1.98 7.57
CA ALA A 392 -25.59 1.55 8.97
C ALA A 392 -26.97 1.81 9.62
N ASN A 393 -27.44 0.84 10.41
CA ASN A 393 -28.56 0.98 11.35
C ASN A 393 -29.91 1.35 10.70
N VAL A 394 -30.13 0.95 9.44
CA VAL A 394 -31.46 1.03 8.80
C VAL A 394 -32.46 0.16 9.56
N ALA A 395 -33.69 0.63 9.73
CA ALA A 395 -34.77 -0.14 10.36
C ALA A 395 -35.91 -0.37 9.37
N ILE A 396 -36.42 -1.60 9.25
CA ILE A 396 -37.51 -1.97 8.34
C ILE A 396 -38.55 -2.77 9.10
N PHE A 397 -39.79 -2.28 9.10
CA PHE A 397 -40.92 -2.85 9.83
C PHE A 397 -42.17 -2.92 8.95
N ASP A 398 -42.82 -4.08 8.89
CA ASP A 398 -44.12 -4.27 8.22
C ASP A 398 -45.31 -4.28 9.22
N THR A 399 -45.04 -3.87 10.47
CA THR A 399 -45.98 -3.82 11.60
C THR A 399 -45.77 -2.57 12.45
N ASP A 400 -46.84 -2.09 13.08
CA ASP A 400 -46.76 -1.02 14.11
C ASP A 400 -46.38 -1.58 15.51
N PHE A 401 -46.24 -2.91 15.65
CA PHE A 401 -45.99 -3.67 16.88
C PHE A 401 -47.09 -3.61 17.94
N HIS A 402 -47.69 -2.43 18.13
CA HIS A 402 -48.74 -2.18 19.11
C HIS A 402 -49.90 -1.39 18.45
N PRO A 403 -51.13 -1.53 18.96
CA PRO A 403 -52.23 -0.68 18.55
C PRO A 403 -51.92 0.81 18.78
N VAL A 404 -52.34 1.64 17.81
CA VAL A 404 -52.28 3.11 17.96
C VAL A 404 -53.31 3.59 18.99
N ARG A 405 -54.41 2.86 19.18
CA ARG A 405 -55.37 3.17 20.25
C ARG A 405 -54.75 2.93 21.63
N PRO A 406 -55.06 3.74 22.65
CA PRO A 406 -54.59 3.50 24.01
C PRO A 406 -55.08 2.17 24.59
N GLU A 407 -56.32 1.81 24.30
CA GLU A 407 -56.96 0.57 24.75
C GLU A 407 -56.25 -0.64 24.10
N GLY A 408 -55.87 -1.63 24.91
CA GLY A 408 -55.15 -2.82 24.42
C GLY A 408 -53.68 -2.59 24.00
N ARG A 409 -53.14 -1.37 24.15
CA ARG A 409 -51.74 -1.08 23.79
C ARG A 409 -50.72 -1.76 24.70
N ARG A 410 -51.01 -1.77 26.01
CA ARG A 410 -50.11 -2.28 27.07
C ARG A 410 -50.31 -3.76 27.37
N HIS A 411 -51.57 -4.21 27.31
CA HIS A 411 -51.99 -5.57 27.54
C HIS A 411 -52.60 -6.00 26.22
N SER A 412 -51.88 -6.86 25.50
CA SER A 412 -52.12 -7.28 24.11
C SER A 412 -53.39 -8.14 23.97
N ASP A 413 -54.50 -7.62 24.47
CA ASP A 413 -55.78 -8.31 24.60
C ASP A 413 -56.58 -8.23 23.28
N VAL A 414 -56.09 -7.43 22.31
CA VAL A 414 -56.72 -7.20 21.00
C VAL A 414 -55.66 -7.19 19.89
N GLU A 415 -55.16 -8.38 19.50
CA GLU A 415 -54.27 -8.52 18.32
C GLU A 415 -54.88 -7.94 17.03
N ALA A 416 -56.21 -7.89 16.95
CA ALA A 416 -56.97 -7.41 15.80
C ALA A 416 -56.71 -5.94 15.43
N ASP A 417 -56.21 -5.12 16.37
CA ASP A 417 -55.98 -3.69 16.15
C ASP A 417 -54.53 -3.33 15.77
N VAL A 418 -53.61 -4.32 15.73
CA VAL A 418 -52.22 -4.10 15.26
C VAL A 418 -52.19 -4.07 13.75
N LYS A 419 -51.96 -2.88 13.18
CA LYS A 419 -51.86 -2.72 11.73
C LYS A 419 -50.57 -3.32 11.19
N THR A 420 -50.72 -4.11 10.15
CA THR A 420 -49.63 -4.66 9.35
C THR A 420 -49.87 -4.35 7.88
N ALA A 421 -48.80 -4.22 7.11
CA ALA A 421 -48.85 -4.11 5.66
C ALA A 421 -47.47 -4.46 5.08
N PRO A 422 -47.39 -5.28 4.01
CA PRO A 422 -46.12 -5.68 3.41
C PRO A 422 -45.20 -4.52 3.07
N VAL A 423 -43.88 -4.80 3.07
CA VAL A 423 -42.86 -3.88 2.58
C VAL A 423 -42.16 -4.49 1.37
N HIS A 424 -42.09 -3.73 0.29
CA HIS A 424 -41.44 -4.11 -0.95
C HIS A 424 -40.35 -3.10 -1.30
N ILE A 425 -39.12 -3.58 -1.44
CA ILE A 425 -37.95 -2.78 -1.85
C ILE A 425 -37.42 -3.41 -3.14
N GLY A 426 -37.43 -2.64 -4.23
CA GLY A 426 -36.97 -3.09 -5.54
C GLY A 426 -35.46 -3.31 -5.60
N ASP A 427 -35.00 -3.76 -6.76
CA ASP A 427 -33.59 -4.01 -7.03
C ASP A 427 -32.77 -2.71 -7.08
N ASN A 428 -31.48 -2.81 -6.75
CA ASN A 428 -30.51 -1.71 -6.82
C ASN A 428 -30.95 -0.44 -6.06
N VAL A 429 -31.66 -0.61 -4.94
CA VAL A 429 -32.03 0.50 -4.06
C VAL A 429 -30.89 0.80 -3.09
N PHE A 430 -30.57 2.07 -2.90
CA PHE A 430 -29.65 2.52 -1.86
C PHE A 430 -30.42 3.17 -0.70
N ILE A 431 -30.27 2.64 0.50
CA ILE A 431 -30.92 3.15 1.71
C ILE A 431 -29.88 3.76 2.64
N GLY A 432 -29.94 5.07 2.83
CA GLY A 432 -29.03 5.81 3.67
C GLY A 432 -29.10 5.42 5.15
N THR A 433 -27.98 5.61 5.84
CA THR A 433 -27.81 5.32 7.28
C THR A 433 -28.95 5.90 8.14
N ASN A 434 -29.36 5.14 9.15
CA ASN A 434 -30.42 5.51 10.11
C ASN A 434 -31.80 5.79 9.49
N ALA A 435 -32.06 5.43 8.23
CA ALA A 435 -33.41 5.52 7.69
C ALA A 435 -34.34 4.46 8.30
N VAL A 436 -35.62 4.79 8.43
CA VAL A 436 -36.67 3.90 8.93
C VAL A 436 -37.73 3.71 7.84
N VAL A 437 -37.92 2.46 7.42
CA VAL A 437 -38.93 2.04 6.44
C VAL A 437 -40.09 1.39 7.19
N LEU A 438 -41.27 1.98 7.08
CA LEU A 438 -42.47 1.56 7.80
C LEU A 438 -43.38 0.70 6.93
N ARG A 439 -44.37 0.10 7.58
CA ARG A 439 -45.30 -0.84 6.95
C ARG A 439 -46.09 -0.25 5.80
N GLY A 440 -46.32 -1.06 4.76
CA GLY A 440 -47.03 -0.66 3.55
C GLY A 440 -46.18 0.18 2.60
N THR A 441 -44.86 0.12 2.72
CA THR A 441 -43.94 0.86 1.84
C THR A 441 -43.59 0.05 0.60
N GLU A 442 -43.66 0.69 -0.57
CA GLU A 442 -43.18 0.15 -1.84
C GLU A 442 -42.13 1.12 -2.40
N ILE A 443 -40.88 0.68 -2.55
CA ILE A 443 -39.79 1.47 -3.13
C ILE A 443 -39.43 0.84 -4.48
N GLY A 444 -39.61 1.60 -5.57
CA GLY A 444 -39.23 1.15 -6.90
C GLY A 444 -37.72 0.96 -7.05
N ARG A 445 -37.33 0.11 -8.00
CA ARG A 445 -35.93 -0.15 -8.35
C ARG A 445 -35.11 1.13 -8.59
N ASP A 446 -33.81 1.07 -8.40
CA ASP A 446 -32.85 2.16 -8.65
C ASP A 446 -33.10 3.44 -7.81
N SER A 447 -33.93 3.35 -6.76
CA SER A 447 -34.25 4.49 -5.89
C SER A 447 -33.17 4.72 -4.82
N VAL A 448 -33.11 5.97 -4.33
CA VAL A 448 -32.23 6.37 -3.23
C VAL A 448 -33.06 6.91 -2.08
N VAL A 449 -32.88 6.36 -0.89
CA VAL A 449 -33.44 6.89 0.36
C VAL A 449 -32.34 7.65 1.10
N ALA A 450 -32.55 8.94 1.35
CA ALA A 450 -31.61 9.76 2.10
C ALA A 450 -31.47 9.29 3.56
N ALA A 451 -30.29 9.49 4.14
CA ALA A 451 -30.01 9.14 5.54
C ALA A 451 -31.01 9.79 6.51
N GLY A 452 -31.40 9.07 7.56
CA GLY A 452 -32.33 9.55 8.59
C GLY A 452 -33.79 9.73 8.15
N SER A 453 -34.18 9.29 6.96
CA SER A 453 -35.55 9.46 6.45
C SER A 453 -36.55 8.50 7.11
N ILE A 454 -37.80 8.95 7.30
CA ILE A 454 -38.93 8.11 7.76
C ILE A 454 -39.85 7.82 6.57
N VAL A 455 -39.73 6.62 6.00
CA VAL A 455 -40.32 6.25 4.72
C VAL A 455 -41.61 5.47 4.92
N ARG A 456 -42.71 6.01 4.37
CA ARG A 456 -44.00 5.33 4.29
C ARG A 456 -44.77 5.76 3.04
N GLY A 457 -45.14 4.81 2.20
CA GLY A 457 -45.91 5.08 0.98
C GLY A 457 -45.38 4.31 -0.23
N LYS A 458 -45.86 4.67 -1.42
CA LYS A 458 -45.43 4.08 -2.70
C LYS A 458 -44.55 5.08 -3.45
N PHE A 459 -43.36 4.65 -3.83
CA PHE A 459 -42.36 5.47 -4.49
C PHE A 459 -41.98 4.83 -5.85
N PRO A 460 -42.02 5.60 -6.95
CA PRO A 460 -41.71 5.06 -8.28
C PRO A 460 -40.23 4.66 -8.39
N ALA A 461 -39.89 3.93 -9.45
CA ALA A 461 -38.52 3.59 -9.76
C ALA A 461 -37.65 4.85 -9.97
N GLY A 462 -36.41 4.81 -9.53
CA GLY A 462 -35.46 5.91 -9.61
C GLY A 462 -35.85 7.13 -8.77
N ALA A 463 -36.67 6.98 -7.74
CA ALA A 463 -37.03 8.10 -6.86
C ALA A 463 -35.87 8.43 -5.90
N ILE A 464 -35.61 9.72 -5.69
CA ILE A 464 -34.82 10.20 -4.55
C ILE A 464 -35.81 10.56 -3.45
N ILE A 465 -35.73 9.86 -2.31
CA ILE A 465 -36.70 9.89 -1.22
C ILE A 465 -36.02 10.48 0.01
N ALA A 466 -36.53 11.59 0.56
CA ALA A 466 -35.92 12.25 1.72
C ALA A 466 -36.95 12.86 2.68
N GLY A 467 -36.61 12.91 3.97
CA GLY A 467 -37.34 13.67 4.99
C GLY A 467 -38.10 12.83 6.02
N ASN A 468 -38.82 13.53 6.89
CA ASN A 468 -39.69 12.95 7.92
C ASN A 468 -40.98 13.79 8.04
N PRO A 469 -42.11 13.35 7.43
CA PRO A 469 -42.26 12.16 6.60
C PRO A 469 -41.52 12.29 5.26
N ALA A 470 -40.98 11.18 4.76
CA ALA A 470 -40.21 11.20 3.53
C ALA A 470 -41.08 11.46 2.29
N LYS A 471 -40.58 12.28 1.38
CA LYS A 471 -41.20 12.62 0.09
C LYS A 471 -40.22 12.38 -1.06
N VAL A 472 -40.74 12.30 -2.29
CA VAL A 472 -39.90 12.33 -3.48
C VAL A 472 -39.33 13.75 -3.63
N VAL A 473 -38.01 13.87 -3.65
CA VAL A 473 -37.26 15.13 -3.77
C VAL A 473 -36.40 15.17 -5.03
N GLY A 474 -36.54 14.20 -5.92
CA GLY A 474 -35.78 14.13 -7.16
C GLY A 474 -35.85 12.75 -7.82
N SER A 475 -35.06 12.59 -8.89
CA SER A 475 -34.93 11.32 -9.61
C SER A 475 -33.47 10.96 -9.90
N ALA A 476 -33.13 9.69 -9.76
CA ALA A 476 -31.83 9.10 -10.08
C ALA A 476 -31.59 8.92 -11.59
N TYR A 477 -32.61 9.08 -12.44
CA TYR A 477 -32.48 8.90 -13.90
C TYR A 477 -32.13 10.19 -14.68
N GLY A 478 -32.12 11.37 -14.03
CA GLY A 478 -31.89 12.68 -14.68
C GLY A 478 -33.08 13.18 -15.54
N GLN A 479 -33.23 14.48 -15.85
CA GLN A 479 -32.33 15.63 -15.71
C GLN A 479 -32.63 16.53 -14.48
N VAL A 480 -31.58 17.16 -13.96
CA VAL A 480 -31.66 18.27 -13.00
C VAL A 480 -32.15 19.51 -13.76
N GLN A 481 -33.47 19.72 -13.85
CA GLN A 481 -34.02 21.01 -14.28
C GLN A 481 -35.32 21.46 -13.59
N ASP A 482 -35.97 20.63 -12.78
CA ASP A 482 -37.18 21.04 -12.06
C ASP A 482 -37.16 20.58 -10.60
N LEU A 483 -36.38 21.27 -9.76
CA LEU A 483 -36.58 21.23 -8.31
C LEU A 483 -37.00 22.63 -7.85
N PRO A 484 -38.15 22.80 -7.18
CA PRO A 484 -38.51 24.08 -6.58
C PRO A 484 -37.44 24.45 -5.55
N ASP A 485 -36.97 25.70 -5.59
CA ASP A 485 -36.17 26.32 -4.54
C ASP A 485 -36.86 26.11 -3.18
N LEU A 486 -36.35 25.17 -2.37
CA LEU A 486 -36.86 24.87 -1.04
C LEU A 486 -35.92 25.34 0.07
N LEU A 487 -35.12 26.38 -0.18
CA LEU A 487 -34.25 27.00 0.82
C LEU A 487 -34.27 28.54 0.85
N THR A 488 -35.30 29.18 0.31
CA THR A 488 -35.49 30.64 0.47
C THR A 488 -36.89 30.95 0.99
N GLU A 489 -37.12 30.72 2.28
CA GLU A 489 -38.11 31.48 3.06
C GLU A 489 -37.76 31.32 4.54
N ASP A 490 -36.92 32.24 5.03
CA ASP A 490 -36.98 32.83 6.38
C ASP A 490 -35.89 33.91 6.47
N ARG A 491 -36.11 35.01 5.76
CA ARG A 491 -35.63 36.32 6.20
C ARG A 491 -36.83 37.09 6.69
N HIS A 492 -37.18 36.87 7.95
CA HIS A 492 -37.96 37.86 8.68
C HIS A 492 -36.99 38.95 9.16
N GLU A 493 -36.92 40.04 8.40
CA GLU A 493 -36.68 41.36 8.95
C GLU A 493 -38.04 42.00 9.27
N ASP A 494 -38.11 42.56 10.47
CA ASP A 494 -39.01 43.57 11.01
C ASP A 494 -40.51 43.31 11.15
N SER A 495 -40.96 43.24 12.41
CA SER A 495 -41.77 44.33 12.98
C SER A 495 -41.90 44.19 14.50
N ASP A 496 -41.68 45.31 15.20
CA ASP A 496 -41.99 45.56 16.60
C ASP A 496 -43.29 44.89 17.11
N ILE A 497 -43.20 44.25 18.29
CA ILE A 497 -44.02 44.41 19.52
C ILE A 497 -43.62 43.34 20.54
#